data_AF-A0A933R2U3-F1
#
_entry.id   AF-A0A933R2U3-F1
#
_cell.length_a   1.000
_cell.length_b   1.000
_cell.length_c   1.000
_cell.angle_alpha   90.00
_cell.angle_beta   90.00
_cell.angle_gamma   90.00
#
_symmetry.space_group_name_H-M   'P 1'
#
loop_
_entity.id
_entity.type
_entity.pdbx_description
1 polymer ?
#
loop_
_entity_poly.entity_id
_entity_poly.type
_entity_poly.pdbx_seq_one_letter_code
_entity_poly.pdbx_strand_id
1 'polypeptide(L)'
;GHSMSDSNAYRAKDEERMWSKRDPIIMLRDRLIEAGEMTKNAYKAMDTEILEQIEGDIIAFAESSPEPRVEELHKYVFAENDPWVKGAARGGDK
;
A
#
# COMPACT_ATOMS: atom_id res chain seq x y z
N GLY A 1 -3.74 -8.75 -11.05
CA GLY A 1 -2.78 -8.92 -12.14
C GLY A 1 -1.54 -8.11 -11.89
N HIS A 2 -0.86 -7.70 -12.94
CA HIS A 2 0.29 -6.79 -12.85
C HIS A 2 -0.10 -5.44 -12.23
N SER A 3 -1.30 -4.94 -12.54
CA SER A 3 -1.86 -3.71 -11.98
C SER A 3 -3.40 -3.76 -12.00
N MET A 4 -4.05 -2.69 -11.54
CA MET A 4 -5.52 -2.56 -11.57
C MET A 4 -6.11 -2.63 -13.00
N SER A 5 -5.34 -2.23 -14.02
CA SER A 5 -5.80 -2.22 -15.42
C SER A 5 -5.56 -3.53 -16.16
N ASP A 6 -4.83 -4.48 -15.56
CA ASP A 6 -4.45 -5.74 -16.20
C ASP A 6 -5.53 -6.82 -16.04
N SER A 7 -6.07 -7.24 -17.18
CA SER A 7 -7.10 -8.28 -17.29
C SER A 7 -6.61 -9.71 -17.03
N ASN A 8 -5.30 -9.95 -16.92
CA ASN A 8 -4.68 -11.27 -16.71
C ASN A 8 -4.98 -12.29 -17.83
N ALA A 9 -5.21 -11.82 -19.07
CA ALA A 9 -5.58 -12.69 -20.19
C ALA A 9 -4.50 -13.71 -20.60
N TYR A 10 -3.27 -13.55 -20.10
CA TYR A 10 -2.10 -14.35 -20.47
C TYR A 10 -1.81 -15.53 -19.52
N ARG A 11 -2.63 -15.76 -18.49
CA ARG A 11 -2.43 -16.85 -17.52
C ARG A 11 -3.71 -17.65 -17.31
N ALA A 12 -3.58 -18.97 -17.22
CA ALA A 12 -4.70 -19.85 -16.97
C ALA A 12 -5.22 -19.71 -15.52
N LYS A 13 -6.54 -19.71 -15.36
CA LYS A 13 -7.17 -19.66 -14.03
C LYS A 13 -6.85 -20.88 -13.15
N ASP A 14 -6.57 -22.02 -13.76
CA ASP A 14 -6.13 -23.22 -13.03
C ASP A 14 -4.72 -23.07 -12.45
N GLU A 15 -3.84 -22.37 -13.14
CA GLU A 15 -2.52 -22.05 -12.61
C GLU A 15 -2.63 -21.11 -11.40
N GLU A 16 -3.47 -20.07 -11.49
CA GLU A 16 -3.75 -19.16 -10.36
C GLU A 16 -4.26 -19.92 -9.13
N ARG A 17 -5.20 -20.85 -9.33
CA ARG A 17 -5.72 -21.73 -8.27
C ARG A 17 -4.68 -22.69 -7.71
N MET A 18 -3.74 -23.17 -8.53
CA MET A 18 -2.64 -24.01 -8.06
C MET A 18 -1.75 -23.22 -7.09
N TRP A 19 -1.41 -21.97 -7.44
CA TRP A 19 -0.56 -21.12 -6.62
C TRP A 19 -1.25 -20.59 -5.37
N SER A 20 -2.56 -20.33 -5.39
CA SER A 20 -3.28 -19.89 -4.18
C SER A 20 -3.26 -20.93 -3.05
N LYS A 21 -3.08 -22.22 -3.37
CA LYS A 21 -2.86 -23.28 -2.36
C LYS A 21 -1.51 -23.17 -1.64
N ARG A 22 -0.61 -22.32 -2.12
CA ARG A 22 0.72 -22.06 -1.55
C ARG A 22 0.82 -20.65 -0.97
N ASP A 23 -0.30 -20.13 -0.50
CA ASP A 23 -0.37 -18.81 0.14
C ASP A 23 0.52 -18.78 1.40
N PRO A 24 1.54 -17.90 1.47
CA PRO A 24 2.45 -17.84 2.61
C PRO A 24 1.76 -17.43 3.92
N ILE A 25 0.70 -16.62 3.87
CA ILE A 25 -0.07 -16.19 5.05
C ILE A 25 -0.81 -17.40 5.64
N ILE A 26 -1.47 -18.17 4.78
CA ILE A 26 -2.20 -19.38 5.19
C ILE A 26 -1.23 -20.44 5.72
N MET A 27 -0.11 -20.65 5.04
CA MET A 27 0.93 -21.58 5.48
C MET A 27 1.52 -21.18 6.83
N LEU A 28 1.79 -19.90 7.06
CA LEU A 28 2.29 -19.41 8.35
C LEU A 28 1.25 -19.56 9.45
N ARG A 29 -0.02 -19.20 9.18
CA ARG A 29 -1.13 -19.38 10.12
C ARG A 29 -1.21 -20.84 10.60
N ASP A 30 -1.18 -21.78 9.67
CA ASP A 30 -1.32 -23.20 9.99
C ASP A 30 -0.15 -23.70 10.85
N ARG A 31 1.08 -23.28 10.53
CA ARG A 31 2.28 -23.59 11.34
C ARG A 31 2.19 -23.04 12.76
N LEU A 32 1.71 -21.80 12.93
CA LEU A 32 1.54 -21.18 14.24
C LEU A 32 0.44 -21.88 15.06
N ILE A 33 -0.64 -22.32 14.41
CA ILE A 33 -1.71 -23.10 15.07
C ILE A 33 -1.20 -24.48 15.49
N GLU A 34 -0.47 -25.17 14.62
CA GLU A 34 0.13 -26.47 14.91
C GLU A 34 1.15 -26.39 16.07
N ALA A 35 1.91 -25.30 16.13
CA ALA A 35 2.85 -25.03 17.21
C ALA A 35 2.17 -24.61 18.54
N GLY A 36 0.84 -24.38 18.54
CA GLY A 36 0.11 -23.91 19.72
C GLY A 36 0.31 -22.43 20.04
N GLU A 37 0.97 -21.66 19.17
CA GLU A 37 1.28 -20.23 19.34
C GLU A 37 0.11 -19.32 18.94
N MET A 38 -0.88 -19.87 18.23
CA MET A 38 -2.08 -19.15 17.81
C MET A 38 -3.28 -20.08 17.78
N THR A 39 -4.48 -19.52 18.02
CA THR A 39 -5.73 -20.26 17.81
C THR A 39 -6.41 -19.81 16.52
N LYS A 40 -7.22 -20.69 15.93
CA LYS A 40 -8.05 -20.33 14.77
C LYS A 40 -9.01 -19.18 15.05
N ASN A 41 -9.50 -19.06 16.29
CA ASN A 41 -10.39 -17.97 16.69
C ASN A 41 -9.63 -16.65 16.81
N ALA A 42 -8.43 -16.66 17.40
CA ALA A 42 -7.58 -15.47 17.47
C ALA A 42 -7.20 -14.96 16.07
N TYR A 43 -6.82 -15.86 15.15
CA TYR A 43 -6.56 -15.51 13.76
C TYR A 43 -7.78 -14.83 13.11
N LYS A 44 -8.97 -15.42 13.25
CA LYS A 44 -10.20 -14.85 12.68
C LYS A 44 -10.54 -13.48 13.26
N ALA A 45 -10.40 -13.32 14.58
CA ALA A 45 -10.66 -12.04 15.24
C ALA A 45 -9.73 -10.95 14.69
N MET A 46 -8.43 -11.24 14.57
CA MET A 46 -7.46 -10.32 13.98
C MET A 46 -7.77 -9.99 12.51
N ASP A 47 -8.11 -11.00 11.70
CA ASP A 47 -8.49 -10.81 10.29
C ASP A 47 -9.71 -9.90 10.14
N THR A 48 -10.74 -10.10 10.97
CA THR A 48 -11.92 -9.24 11.02
C THR A 48 -11.59 -7.82 11.48
N GLU A 49 -10.83 -7.66 12.56
CA GLU A 49 -10.42 -6.34 13.06
C GLU A 49 -9.67 -5.53 11.99
N ILE A 50 -8.75 -6.17 11.25
CA ILE A 50 -8.00 -5.52 10.17
C ILE A 50 -8.95 -5.08 9.05
N LEU A 51 -9.90 -5.93 8.65
CA LEU A 51 -10.88 -5.59 7.61
C LEU A 51 -11.79 -4.44 8.05
N GLU A 52 -12.27 -4.47 9.29
CA GLU A 52 -13.09 -3.40 9.86
C GLU A 52 -12.34 -2.07 9.90
N GLN A 53 -11.05 -2.07 10.25
CA GLN A 53 -10.21 -0.87 10.22
C GLN A 53 -10.02 -0.34 8.80
N ILE A 54 -9.78 -1.23 7.82
CA ILE A 54 -9.61 -0.84 6.41
C ILE A 54 -10.90 -0.20 5.88
N GLU A 55 -12.04 -0.87 6.08
CA GLU A 55 -13.34 -0.44 5.53
C GLU A 55 -13.91 0.77 6.27
N GLY A 56 -13.82 0.79 7.61
CA GLY A 56 -14.44 1.81 8.45
C GLY A 56 -13.67 3.12 8.48
N ASP A 57 -12.34 3.06 8.62
CA ASP A 57 -11.53 4.24 8.92
C ASP A 57 -10.61 4.62 7.76
N ILE A 58 -9.85 3.67 7.22
CA ILE A 58 -8.77 3.96 6.26
C ILE A 58 -9.32 4.44 4.93
N ILE A 59 -10.32 3.73 4.37
CA ILE A 59 -10.94 4.11 3.10
C ILE A 59 -11.64 5.47 3.25
N ALA A 60 -12.44 5.67 4.30
CA ALA A 60 -13.14 6.92 4.55
C ALA A 60 -12.18 8.11 4.71
N PHE A 61 -11.07 7.92 5.43
CA PHE A 61 -10.03 8.94 5.55
C PHE A 61 -9.38 9.26 4.20
N ALA A 62 -9.03 8.23 3.41
CA ALA A 62 -8.39 8.42 2.12
C ALA A 62 -9.31 9.14 1.12
N GLU A 63 -10.60 8.81 1.08
CA GLU A 63 -11.58 9.41 0.18
C GLU A 63 -12.01 10.82 0.59
N SER A 64 -12.05 11.11 1.89
CA SER A 64 -12.40 12.45 2.40
C SER A 64 -11.21 13.42 2.49
N SER A 65 -9.99 12.90 2.32
CA SER A 65 -8.78 13.72 2.34
C SER A 65 -8.78 14.70 1.15
N PRO A 66 -8.47 15.99 1.39
CA PRO A 66 -8.45 16.97 0.32
C PRO A 66 -7.31 16.65 -0.66
N GLU A 67 -7.56 16.88 -1.94
CA GLU A 67 -6.50 16.90 -2.96
C GLU A 67 -5.38 17.89 -2.57
N PRO A 68 -4.12 17.59 -2.92
CA PRO A 68 -3.02 18.51 -2.64
C PRO A 68 -3.24 19.84 -3.35
N ARG A 69 -2.86 20.93 -2.67
CA ARG A 69 -2.96 22.27 -3.24
C ARG A 69 -2.01 22.43 -4.42
N VAL A 70 -2.47 23.06 -5.50
CA VAL A 70 -1.67 23.25 -6.73
C VAL A 70 -0.38 24.03 -6.44
N GLU A 71 -0.38 24.94 -5.47
CA GLU A 71 0.81 25.70 -5.08
C GLU A 71 1.93 24.80 -4.51
N GLU A 72 1.60 23.59 -4.05
CA GLU A 72 2.56 22.62 -3.53
C GLU A 72 3.16 21.71 -4.61
N LEU A 73 2.79 21.88 -5.89
CA LEU A 73 3.23 21.00 -6.98
C LEU A 73 4.75 20.83 -7.09
N HIS A 74 5.52 21.90 -6.87
CA HIS A 74 7.00 21.87 -6.94
C HIS A 74 7.66 21.72 -5.57
N LYS A 75 6.87 21.57 -4.50
CA LYS A 75 7.40 21.41 -3.15
C LYS A 75 8.21 20.12 -3.10
N TYR A 76 9.36 20.17 -2.43
CA TYR A 76 10.33 19.07 -2.32
C TYR A 76 11.06 18.65 -3.61
N VAL A 77 11.01 19.43 -4.69
CA VAL A 77 11.94 19.24 -5.83
C VAL A 77 13.38 19.51 -5.40
N PHE A 78 13.58 20.49 -4.52
CA PHE A 78 14.84 20.76 -3.85
C PHE A 78 14.63 20.81 -2.32
N ALA A 79 15.72 20.64 -1.56
CA ALA A 79 15.69 20.90 -0.12
C ALA A 79 15.42 22.39 0.15
N GLU A 80 14.72 22.72 1.24
CA GLU A 80 14.22 24.09 1.49
C GLU A 80 15.30 25.19 1.51
N ASN A 81 16.54 24.82 1.85
CA ASN A 81 17.69 25.71 1.90
C ASN A 81 18.48 25.80 0.58
N ASP A 82 18.04 25.10 -0.46
CA ASP A 82 18.67 25.16 -1.78
C ASP A 82 18.43 26.54 -2.42
N PRO A 83 19.46 27.19 -2.97
CA PRO A 83 19.36 28.53 -3.57
C PRO A 83 18.32 28.61 -4.70
N TRP A 84 18.02 27.50 -5.37
CA TRP A 84 17.08 27.46 -6.49
C TRP A 84 15.61 27.37 -6.04
N VAL A 85 15.32 27.10 -4.76
CA VAL A 85 13.94 27.04 -4.23
C VAL A 85 13.24 28.40 -4.26
N LYS A 86 13.95 29.47 -3.92
CA LYS A 86 13.41 30.84 -3.91
C LYS A 86 13.67 31.58 -5.22
N GLY A 87 14.14 30.86 -6.25
CA GLY A 87 14.54 31.44 -7.53
C GLY A 87 15.69 32.42 -7.39
N ALA A 88 16.69 32.15 -6.53
CA ALA A 88 17.83 33.04 -6.35
C ALA A 88 18.44 33.38 -7.72
N ALA A 89 18.38 34.67 -8.03
CA ALA A 89 18.80 35.26 -9.28
C ALA A 89 20.18 34.72 -9.68
N ARG A 90 20.36 34.43 -10.97
CA ARG A 90 21.69 34.30 -11.56
C ARG A 90 22.42 35.63 -11.40
N GLY A 91 23.02 35.85 -10.22
CA GLY A 91 24.18 36.70 -10.05
C GLY A 91 25.37 35.97 -10.65
N GLY A 92 25.42 35.94 -11.98
CA GLY A 92 26.64 35.67 -12.72
C GLY A 92 27.14 37.00 -13.22
N ASP A 93 28.10 37.59 -12.49
CA ASP A 93 28.99 38.62 -13.01
C ASP A 93 29.52 38.19 -14.38
N LYS A 94 29.14 38.93 -15.42
CA LYS A 94 30.02 39.38 -16.51
C LYS A 94 29.57 40.75 -16.97
#